data_AF-A0A4P7JB26-F1
#
_entry.id   AF-A0A4P7JB26-F1
#
_cell.length_a   1.000
_cell.length_b   1.000
_cell.length_c   1.000
_cell.angle_alpha   90.00
_cell.angle_beta   90.00
_cell.angle_gamma   90.00
#
_symmetry.space_group_name_H-M   'P 1'
#
loop_
_entity.id
_entity.type
_entity.pdbx_description
1 polymer ?
#
loop_
_entity_poly.entity_id
_entity_poly.type
_entity_poly.pdbx_seq_one_letter_code
_entity_poly.pdbx_strand_id
1 'polypeptide(L)'
;MTERKSRLCRAVVVKDRRAKSAQQAISRTLGPLRDHVHTLTYDNGPEFSHHQKVNRDLGAKSFFAHPYHSWERGSNENMNGLLRQYFPKGKSMKAVTKTQINAIVERL
;
A
#
# COMPACT_ATOMS: atom_id res chain seq x y z
N MET A 1 2.47 -1.06 0.90
CA MET A 1 2.94 0.31 1.17
C MET A 1 4.36 0.21 1.68
N THR A 2 5.27 0.99 1.11
CA THR A 2 6.70 0.91 1.44
C THR A 2 7.20 2.31 1.81
N GLU A 3 7.81 2.44 2.98
CA GLU A 3 8.47 3.68 3.39
C GLU A 3 9.80 3.82 2.62
N ARG A 4 10.10 5.04 2.14
CA ARG A 4 11.19 5.27 1.17
C ARG A 4 12.59 5.22 1.82
N LYS A 5 12.73 5.59 3.08
CA LYS A 5 14.03 5.68 3.77
C LYS A 5 14.41 4.38 4.49
N SER A 6 13.59 3.98 5.46
CA SER A 6 13.74 2.78 6.28
C SER A 6 13.41 1.48 5.55
N ARG A 7 12.71 1.56 4.41
CA ARG A 7 12.19 0.40 3.66
C ARG A 7 11.11 -0.40 4.40
N LEU A 8 10.58 0.13 5.51
CA LEU A 8 9.48 -0.50 6.24
C LEU A 8 8.32 -0.82 5.30
N CYS A 9 7.92 -2.10 5.27
CA CYS A 9 6.80 -2.58 4.48
C CYS A 9 5.55 -2.78 5.33
N ARG A 10 4.41 -2.29 4.84
CA ARG A 10 3.08 -2.61 5.35
C ARG A 10 2.23 -3.14 4.19
N ALA A 11 1.86 -4.42 4.25
CA ALA A 11 0.95 -5.04 3.31
C ALA A 11 -0.34 -5.46 4.02
N VAL A 12 -1.48 -5.26 3.37
CA VAL A 12 -2.79 -5.58 3.93
C VAL A 12 -3.69 -6.20 2.88
N VAL A 13 -4.48 -7.19 3.30
CA VAL A 13 -5.52 -7.77 2.47
C VAL A 13 -6.74 -6.85 2.50
N VAL A 14 -7.23 -6.46 1.32
CA VAL A 14 -8.41 -5.62 1.16
C VAL A 14 -9.51 -6.43 0.47
N LYS A 15 -10.75 -6.30 0.94
CA LYS A 15 -11.91 -7.07 0.43
C LYS A 15 -12.16 -6.85 -1.06
N ASP A 16 -12.02 -5.62 -1.53
CA ASP A 16 -12.24 -5.22 -2.91
C ASP A 16 -11.35 -4.01 -3.28
N ARG A 17 -11.32 -3.66 -4.57
CA ARG A 17 -10.55 -2.52 -5.10
C ARG A 17 -11.32 -1.20 -5.05
N ARG A 18 -12.34 -1.06 -4.20
CA ARG A 18 -13.11 0.20 -4.13
C ARG A 18 -12.34 1.26 -3.33
N ALA A 19 -12.52 2.51 -3.70
CA ALA A 19 -11.83 3.63 -3.05
C ALA A 19 -12.09 3.72 -1.53
N LYS A 20 -13.33 3.43 -1.10
CA LYS A 20 -13.67 3.36 0.33
C LYS A 20 -12.88 2.27 1.07
N SER A 21 -12.76 1.08 0.47
CA SER A 21 -12.05 -0.05 1.08
C SER A 21 -10.55 0.24 1.18
N ALA A 22 -9.96 0.80 0.12
CA ALA A 22 -8.55 1.21 0.12
C ALA A 22 -8.28 2.31 1.16
N GLN A 23 -9.11 3.37 1.20
CA GLN A 23 -9.00 4.45 2.18
C GLN A 23 -9.05 3.93 3.63
N GLN A 24 -10.03 3.07 3.95
CA GLN A 24 -10.16 2.51 5.30
C GLN A 24 -8.96 1.63 5.65
N ALA A 25 -8.46 0.83 4.71
CA ALA A 25 -7.30 -0.02 4.91
C ALA A 25 -6.04 0.81 5.19
N ILE A 26 -5.78 1.84 4.38
CA ILE A 26 -4.63 2.74 4.56
C ILE A 26 -4.70 3.45 5.91
N SER A 27 -5.84 4.07 6.22
CA SER A 27 -6.01 4.86 7.45
C SER A 27 -5.88 4.01 8.70
N ARG A 28 -6.44 2.78 8.71
CA ARG A 28 -6.29 1.85 9.83
C ARG A 28 -4.86 1.34 10.00
N THR A 29 -4.16 1.10 8.89
CA THR A 29 -2.81 0.53 8.91
C THR A 29 -1.76 1.55 9.33
N LEU A 30 -1.91 2.79 8.83
CA LEU A 30 -0.96 3.87 9.08
C LEU A 30 -1.36 4.75 10.27
N GLY A 31 -2.59 4.66 10.77
CA GLY A 31 -3.06 5.43 11.92
C GLY A 31 -2.16 5.34 13.16
N PRO A 32 -1.69 4.15 13.57
CA PRO A 32 -0.72 4.01 14.66
C PRO A 32 0.65 4.66 14.42
N LEU A 33 0.95 5.01 13.16
CA LEU A 33 2.22 5.62 12.73
C LEU A 33 2.02 7.04 12.20
N ARG A 34 0.83 7.64 12.38
CA ARG A 34 0.45 8.89 11.70
C ARG A 34 1.46 10.02 11.89
N ASP A 35 2.06 10.11 13.08
CA ASP A 35 3.03 11.17 13.43
C ASP A 35 4.35 11.04 12.62
N HIS A 36 4.59 9.86 12.03
CA HIS A 36 5.71 9.57 11.13
C HIS A 36 5.32 9.54 9.65
N VAL A 37 4.04 9.75 9.32
CA VAL A 37 3.53 9.72 7.94
C VAL A 37 3.25 11.15 7.48
N HIS A 38 4.28 11.81 6.92
CA HIS A 38 4.13 13.19 6.44
C HIS A 38 3.54 13.27 5.03
N THR A 39 3.90 12.33 4.15
CA THR A 39 3.50 12.32 2.74
C THR A 39 3.23 10.91 2.25
N LEU A 40 2.25 10.77 1.36
CA LEU A 40 1.92 9.53 0.66
C LEU A 40 1.96 9.78 -0.85
N THR A 41 2.56 8.86 -1.60
CA THR A 41 2.61 8.91 -3.06
C THR A 41 1.84 7.73 -3.64
N TYR A 42 0.91 8.02 -4.54
CA TYR A 42 0.02 7.04 -5.18
C TYR A 42 0.32 6.94 -6.68
N ASP A 43 -0.21 5.90 -7.32
CA ASP A 43 -0.47 5.97 -8.76
C ASP A 43 -1.86 6.58 -9.01
N ASN A 44 -2.20 6.76 -10.29
CA ASN A 44 -3.49 7.31 -10.71
C ASN A 44 -4.63 6.27 -10.70
N GLY A 45 -4.53 5.22 -9.87
CA GLY A 45 -5.56 4.21 -9.72
C GLY A 45 -6.86 4.78 -9.13
N PRO A 46 -8.06 4.40 -9.64
CA PRO A 46 -9.34 4.90 -9.15
C PRO A 46 -9.62 4.52 -7.68
N GLU A 47 -8.97 3.47 -7.17
CA GLU A 47 -9.00 3.09 -5.75
C GLU A 47 -8.40 4.16 -4.82
N PHE A 48 -7.61 5.11 -5.35
CA PHE A 48 -7.01 6.19 -4.57
C PHE A 48 -7.77 7.52 -4.69
N SER A 49 -8.93 7.54 -5.33
CA SER A 49 -9.79 8.75 -5.44
C SER A 49 -10.20 9.36 -4.10
N HIS A 50 -10.16 8.59 -3.00
CA HIS A 50 -10.44 9.08 -1.64
C HIS A 50 -9.18 9.56 -0.87
N HIS A 51 -8.06 9.83 -1.55
CA HIS A 51 -6.80 10.25 -0.93
C HIS A 51 -6.93 11.49 0.00
N GLN A 52 -7.82 12.43 -0.31
CA GLN A 52 -8.09 13.59 0.56
C GLN A 52 -8.61 13.19 1.94
N LYS A 53 -9.40 12.12 2.02
CA LYS A 53 -9.87 11.57 3.30
C LYS A 53 -8.72 10.93 4.08
N VAL A 54 -7.84 10.20 3.41
CA VAL A 54 -6.61 9.66 4.02
C VAL A 54 -5.73 10.78 4.59
N ASN A 55 -5.54 11.88 3.83
CA ASN A 55 -4.78 13.04 4.29
C ASN A 55 -5.35 13.62 5.60
N ARG A 56 -6.68 13.78 5.68
CA ARG A 56 -7.33 14.26 6.90
C ARG A 56 -7.19 13.28 8.06
N ASP A 57 -7.36 11.99 7.80
CA ASP A 57 -7.31 10.95 8.83
C ASP A 57 -5.88 10.78 9.41
N LEU A 58 -4.84 11.07 8.62
CA LEU A 58 -3.43 10.90 9.00
C LEU A 58 -2.67 12.22 9.25
N GLY A 59 -3.23 13.38 8.93
CA GLY A 59 -2.48 14.65 8.94
C GLY A 59 -1.39 14.74 7.87
N ALA A 60 -1.52 13.97 6.78
CA ALA A 60 -0.50 13.82 5.74
C ALA A 60 -0.86 14.56 4.44
N LYS A 61 0.12 14.72 3.54
CA LYS A 61 -0.10 15.20 2.16
C LYS A 61 -0.08 14.04 1.17
N SER A 62 -0.83 14.16 0.07
CA SER A 62 -0.85 13.18 -1.01
C SER A 62 -0.18 13.74 -2.26
N PHE A 63 0.55 12.89 -2.96
CA PHE A 63 1.13 13.14 -4.28
C PHE A 63 0.79 11.98 -5.22
N PHE A 64 0.80 12.25 -6.52
CA PHE A 64 0.53 11.25 -7.55
C PHE A 64 1.73 11.15 -8.49
N ALA A 65 2.12 9.94 -8.84
CA ALA A 65 3.11 9.70 -9.88
C ALA A 65 2.56 10.15 -11.24
N HIS A 66 3.45 10.62 -12.10
CA HIS A 66 3.10 11.03 -13.45
C HIS A 66 2.65 9.81 -14.28
N PRO A 67 1.67 9.98 -15.19
CA PRO A 67 1.23 8.91 -16.08
C PRO A 67 2.40 8.31 -16.87
N TYR A 68 2.52 6.98 -16.90
CA TYR A 68 3.60 6.24 -17.59
C TYR A 68 5.02 6.39 -16.98
N HIS A 69 5.14 7.00 -15.80
CA HIS A 69 6.41 7.14 -15.08
C HIS A 69 6.53 6.14 -13.92
N SER A 70 6.50 4.84 -14.21
CA SER A 70 6.55 3.76 -13.19
C SER A 70 7.77 3.86 -12.25
N TRP A 71 8.90 4.37 -12.76
CA TRP A 71 10.15 4.51 -12.01
C TRP A 71 10.06 5.45 -10.80
N GLU A 72 9.11 6.40 -10.78
CA GLU A 72 8.86 7.27 -9.62
C GLU A 72 8.39 6.47 -8.39
N ARG A 73 7.99 5.20 -8.60
CA ARG A 73 7.55 4.27 -7.56
C ARG A 73 8.36 2.98 -7.55
N GLY A 74 9.58 2.96 -8.09
CA GLY A 74 10.37 1.74 -8.24
C GLY A 74 10.54 0.92 -6.96
N SER A 75 10.57 1.59 -5.79
CA SER A 75 10.64 0.89 -4.49
C SER A 75 9.36 0.13 -4.13
N ASN A 76 8.19 0.67 -4.48
CA ASN A 76 6.91 -0.01 -4.28
C ASN A 76 6.76 -1.17 -5.26
N GLU A 77 7.23 -1.01 -6.51
CA GLU A 77 7.21 -2.07 -7.52
C GLU A 77 8.13 -3.24 -7.15
N ASN A 78 9.34 -2.96 -6.67
CA ASN A 78 10.25 -3.97 -6.16
C ASN A 78 9.62 -4.76 -4.99
N MET A 79 9.05 -4.05 -4.01
CA MET A 79 8.40 -4.68 -2.85
C MET A 79 7.20 -5.54 -3.27
N ASN A 80 6.39 -5.11 -4.24
CA ASN A 80 5.31 -5.91 -4.80
C ASN A 80 5.84 -7.20 -5.45
N GLY A 81 6.98 -7.13 -6.14
CA GLY A 81 7.68 -8.28 -6.69
C GLY A 81 8.08 -9.29 -5.60
N LEU A 82 8.73 -8.81 -4.53
CA LEU A 82 9.14 -9.63 -3.39
C LEU A 82 7.94 -10.32 -2.73
N LEU A 83 6.86 -9.58 -2.45
CA LEU A 83 5.62 -10.15 -1.90
C LEU A 83 5.03 -11.22 -2.84
N ARG A 84 5.09 -11.01 -4.16
CA ARG A 84 4.51 -11.94 -5.14
C ARG A 84 5.28 -13.26 -5.25
N GLN A 85 6.57 -13.30 -4.92
CA GLN A 85 7.39 -14.53 -4.96
C GLN A 85 6.86 -15.62 -4.00
N TYR A 86 6.20 -15.23 -2.92
CA TYR A 86 5.62 -16.15 -1.94
C TYR A 86 4.29 -16.79 -2.41
N PHE A 87 3.75 -16.35 -3.55
CA PHE A 87 2.48 -16.85 -4.07
C PHE A 87 2.66 -17.49 -5.45
N PRO A 88 2.15 -18.71 -5.68
CA PRO A 88 2.25 -19.36 -6.98
C PRO A 88 1.66 -18.50 -8.10
N LYS A 89 2.37 -18.43 -9.24
CA LYS A 89 1.89 -17.76 -10.44
C LYS A 89 0.57 -18.39 -10.90
N GLY A 90 -0.35 -17.57 -11.40
CA GLY A 90 -1.67 -18.02 -11.87
C GLY A 90 -2.68 -18.35 -10.76
N LYS A 91 -2.28 -18.43 -9.49
CA LYS A 91 -3.25 -18.57 -8.38
C LYS A 91 -3.89 -17.25 -7.99
N SER A 92 -5.19 -17.34 -7.73
CA SER A 92 -6.00 -16.24 -7.21
C SER A 92 -5.53 -15.80 -5.83
N MET A 93 -5.42 -14.49 -5.63
CA MET A 93 -5.07 -13.89 -4.33
C MET A 93 -6.29 -13.84 -3.37
N LYS A 94 -7.48 -14.29 -3.79
CA LYS A 94 -8.70 -14.23 -2.95
C LYS A 94 -8.61 -15.06 -1.67
N ALA A 95 -7.85 -16.17 -1.69
CA ALA A 95 -7.69 -17.06 -0.54
C ALA A 95 -6.55 -16.62 0.40
N VAL A 96 -5.84 -15.54 0.08
CA VAL A 96 -4.71 -15.07 0.88
C VAL A 96 -5.23 -14.46 2.17
N THR A 97 -4.75 -14.97 3.31
CA THR A 97 -5.16 -14.51 4.63
C THR A 97 -4.26 -13.39 5.14
N LYS A 98 -4.78 -12.61 6.10
CA LYS A 98 -3.99 -11.60 6.81
C LYS A 98 -2.77 -12.21 7.50
N THR A 99 -2.93 -13.39 8.12
CA THR A 99 -1.85 -14.10 8.81
C THR A 99 -0.72 -14.47 7.85
N GLN A 100 -1.06 -14.99 6.66
CA GLN A 100 -0.07 -15.31 5.63
C GLN A 100 0.69 -14.06 5.18
N ILE A 101 -0.01 -12.95 4.92
CA ILE A 101 0.64 -11.70 4.51
C ILE A 101 1.57 -11.16 5.60
N ASN A 102 1.13 -11.18 6.86
CA ASN A 102 1.96 -10.72 7.98
C ASN A 102 3.23 -11.55 8.12
N ALA A 103 3.11 -12.88 8.06
CA ALA A 103 4.27 -13.78 8.15
C ALA A 103 5.26 -13.59 6.99
N ILE A 104 4.79 -13.20 5.81
CA ILE A 104 5.66 -12.84 4.68
C ILE A 104 6.34 -11.49 4.92
N VAL A 105 5.59 -10.48 5.37
CA VAL A 105 6.15 -9.15 5.64
C VAL A 105 7.22 -9.19 6.74
N GLU A 106 7.05 -10.02 7.77
CA GLU A 106 8.05 -10.21 8.84
C GLU A 106 9.35 -10.86 8.36
N ARG A 107 9.34 -11.50 7.18
CA ARG A 107 10.53 -12.13 6.56
C ARG A 107 11.24 -11.22 5.56
N LEU A 108 10.66 -10.05 5.23
CA LEU A 108 11.19 -9.08 4.28
C LEU A 108 11.85 -7.91 5.01
#